data_AF-A0A7C4AFL7-F1
#
_entry.id   AF-A0A7C4AFL7-F1
#
_cell.length_a   1.000
_cell.length_b   1.000
_cell.length_c   1.000
_cell.angle_alpha   90.00
_cell.angle_beta   90.00
_cell.angle_gamma   90.00
#
_symmetry.space_group_name_H-M   'P 1'
#
loop_
_entity.id
_entity.type
_entity.pdbx_description
1 polymer ?
#
loop_
_entity_poly.entity_id
_entity_poly.type
_entity_poly.pdbx_seq_one_letter_code
_entity_poly.pdbx_strand_id
1 'polypeptide(L)'
;MPRARQHAFRRAVRWWRYLREAALSAGQQKNDALLPRLMRVQEALGELQNRAVTIALLSRLKLSASKAEFLGTLVRQQRLCQAEVQQTLKELAQVRFRPVTKA
;
A
#
# COMPACT_ATOMS: atom_id res chain seq x y z
N MET A 1 6.91 -12.24 -3.90
CA MET A 1 5.51 -12.70 -4.00
C MET A 1 5.05 -12.65 -5.46
N PRO A 2 4.30 -13.65 -5.96
CA PRO A 2 3.65 -13.59 -7.27
C PRO A 2 2.70 -12.38 -7.40
N ARG A 3 2.61 -11.74 -8.57
CA ARG A 3 1.78 -10.54 -8.81
C ARG A 3 0.30 -10.75 -8.41
N ALA A 4 -0.24 -11.94 -8.67
CA ALA A 4 -1.61 -12.29 -8.26
C ALA A 4 -1.80 -12.24 -6.74
N ARG A 5 -0.81 -12.70 -5.95
CA ARG A 5 -0.86 -12.63 -4.48
C ARG A 5 -0.78 -11.19 -3.98
N GLN A 6 0.02 -10.34 -4.62
CA GLN A 6 0.11 -8.91 -4.26
C GLN A 6 -1.22 -8.19 -4.51
N HIS A 7 -1.87 -8.48 -5.64
CA HIS A 7 -3.19 -7.91 -5.95
C HIS A 7 -4.26 -8.37 -4.95
N ALA A 8 -4.31 -9.68 -4.65
CA ALA A 8 -5.25 -10.22 -3.66
C ALA A 8 -5.03 -9.60 -2.28
N PHE A 9 -3.78 -9.45 -1.85
CA PHE A 9 -3.41 -8.82 -0.58
C PHE A 9 -3.88 -7.36 -0.50
N ARG A 10 -3.65 -6.56 -1.55
CA ARG A 10 -4.17 -5.18 -1.62
C ARG A 10 -5.70 -5.11 -1.47
N ARG A 11 -6.43 -6.02 -2.11
CA ARG A 11 -7.89 -6.08 -1.96
C ARG A 11 -8.29 -6.39 -0.53
N ALA A 12 -7.60 -7.34 0.12
CA ALA A 12 -7.86 -7.70 1.51
C ALA A 12 -7.66 -6.50 2.45
N VAL A 13 -6.55 -5.77 2.32
CA VAL A 13 -6.29 -4.54 3.10
C VAL A 13 -7.40 -3.51 2.90
N ARG A 14 -7.83 -3.30 1.65
CA ARG A 14 -8.93 -2.38 1.33
C ARG A 14 -10.25 -2.82 1.98
N TRP A 15 -10.58 -4.11 1.92
CA TRP A 15 -11.78 -4.63 2.58
C TRP A 15 -11.73 -4.46 4.09
N TRP A 16 -10.59 -4.70 4.72
CA TRP A 16 -10.42 -4.46 6.15
C TRP A 16 -10.60 -2.99 6.53
N ARG A 17 -10.09 -2.07 5.71
CA ARG A 17 -10.34 -0.64 5.87
C ARG A 17 -11.84 -0.34 5.83
N TYR A 18 -12.53 -0.80 4.78
CA TYR A 18 -13.98 -0.56 4.64
C TYR A 18 -14.80 -1.15 5.78
N LEU A 19 -14.47 -2.37 6.23
CA LEU A 19 -15.12 -2.98 7.38
C LEU A 19 -14.90 -2.15 8.65
N ARG A 20 -13.68 -1.62 8.85
CA ARG A 20 -13.38 -0.77 10.00
C ARG A 20 -14.12 0.57 9.93
N GLU A 21 -14.15 1.21 8.76
CA GLU A 21 -14.91 2.44 8.52
C GLU A 21 -16.41 2.26 8.79
N ALA A 22 -16.99 1.17 8.28
CA ALA A 22 -18.41 0.85 8.47
C ALA A 22 -18.76 0.50 9.92
N ALA A 23 -17.79 0.00 10.68
CA ALA A 23 -18.00 -0.35 12.09
C ALA A 23 -17.92 0.87 13.03
N LEU A 24 -17.27 1.97 12.62
CA LEU A 24 -16.99 3.13 13.47
C LEU A 24 -17.90 4.31 13.11
N SER A 25 -18.45 4.98 14.13
CA SER A 25 -19.08 6.29 13.93
C SER A 25 -18.05 7.36 13.59
N ALA A 26 -18.48 8.49 13.01
CA ALA A 26 -17.58 9.58 12.61
C ALA A 26 -16.71 10.11 13.78
N GLY A 27 -17.25 10.12 15.01
CA GLY A 27 -16.50 10.50 16.21
C GLY A 27 -15.46 9.46 16.64
N GLN A 28 -15.74 8.17 16.43
CA GLN A 28 -14.83 7.08 16.76
C GLN A 28 -13.70 6.92 15.75
N GLN A 29 -13.95 7.23 14.47
CA GLN A 29 -12.92 7.17 13.41
C GLN A 29 -11.71 8.05 13.73
N LYS A 30 -11.91 9.24 14.29
CA LYS A 30 -10.82 10.17 14.67
C LYS A 30 -9.86 9.60 15.71
N ASN A 31 -10.37 8.75 16.60
CA ASN A 31 -9.61 8.15 17.69
C ASN A 31 -9.17 6.71 17.38
N ASP A 32 -9.46 6.21 16.17
CA ASP A 32 -9.13 4.85 15.81
C ASP A 32 -7.65 4.71 15.46
N ALA A 33 -6.96 3.81 16.15
CA ALA A 33 -5.54 3.55 15.89
C ALA A 33 -5.33 2.70 14.63
N LEU A 34 -6.32 1.90 14.22
CA LEU A 34 -6.18 0.93 13.14
C LEU A 34 -6.43 1.54 11.76
N LEU A 35 -7.49 2.32 11.62
CA LEU A 35 -7.92 2.96 10.38
C LEU A 35 -6.82 3.78 9.69
N PRO A 36 -6.11 4.73 10.34
CA PRO A 36 -5.04 5.48 9.69
C PRO A 36 -3.88 4.60 9.24
N ARG A 37 -3.61 3.48 9.93
CA ARG A 37 -2.56 2.53 9.54
C ARG A 37 -2.97 1.66 8.36
N LEU A 38 -4.24 1.22 8.31
CA LEU A 38 -4.80 0.54 7.14
C LEU A 38 -4.78 1.46 5.90
N MET A 39 -5.07 2.75 6.07
CA MET A 39 -4.96 3.74 5.00
C MET A 39 -3.52 3.86 4.49
N ARG A 40 -2.55 4.05 5.40
CA ARG A 40 -1.12 4.13 5.02
C ARG A 40 -0.63 2.89 4.29
N VAL A 41 -0.98 1.68 4.76
CA VAL A 41 -0.61 0.44 4.07
C VAL A 41 -1.28 0.36 2.70
N GLN A 42 -2.55 0.77 2.57
CA GLN A 42 -3.24 0.80 1.29
C GLN A 42 -2.58 1.76 0.29
N GLU A 43 -2.17 2.95 0.74
CA GLU A 43 -1.47 3.97 -0.06
C GLU A 43 -0.09 3.46 -0.50
N ALA A 44 0.73 2.98 0.43
CA ALA A 44 2.07 2.46 0.13
C ALA A 44 2.03 1.29 -0.86
N LEU A 45 1.08 0.36 -0.69
CA LEU A 45 0.87 -0.73 -1.65
C LEU A 45 0.38 -0.24 -3.02
N GLY A 46 -0.44 0.83 -3.04
CA GLY A 46 -0.89 1.48 -4.26
C GLY A 46 0.26 2.09 -5.03
N GLU A 47 1.12 2.85 -4.35
CA GLU A 47 2.29 3.49 -4.93
C GLU A 47 3.29 2.46 -5.47
N LEU A 48 3.54 1.40 -4.70
CA LEU A 48 4.39 0.28 -5.13
C LEU A 48 3.88 -0.38 -6.43
N GLN A 49 2.56 -0.53 -6.56
CA GLN A 49 1.93 -1.07 -7.76
C GLN A 49 2.03 -0.09 -8.94
N ASN A 50 1.74 1.20 -8.71
CA ASN A 50 1.78 2.22 -9.75
C ASN A 50 3.17 2.26 -10.39
N ARG A 51 4.22 2.29 -9.58
CA ARG A 51 5.61 2.25 -10.05
C ARG A 51 5.96 0.96 -10.79
N ALA A 52 5.49 -0.20 -10.31
CA ALA A 52 5.69 -1.46 -11.02
C ALA A 52 5.02 -1.47 -12.40
N VAL A 53 3.83 -0.86 -12.53
CA VAL A 53 3.13 -0.69 -13.81
C VAL A 53 3.88 0.28 -14.71
N THR A 54 4.34 1.42 -14.19
CA THR A 54 5.14 2.41 -14.93
C THR A 54 6.42 1.79 -15.47
N ILE A 55 7.17 1.05 -14.64
CA ILE A 55 8.37 0.32 -15.08
C ILE A 55 8.00 -0.66 -16.20
N ALA A 56 6.95 -1.48 -16.03
CA ALA A 56 6.54 -2.46 -17.03
C ALA A 56 6.11 -1.82 -18.36
N LEU A 57 5.43 -0.66 -18.32
CA LEU A 57 5.04 0.09 -19.51
C LEU A 57 6.27 0.67 -20.21
N LEU A 58 7.15 1.34 -19.48
CA LEU A 58 8.36 1.92 -20.03
C LEU A 58 9.27 0.85 -20.63
N SER A 59 9.45 -0.30 -19.98
CA SER A 59 10.26 -1.41 -20.52
C SER A 59 9.81 -1.88 -21.91
N ARG A 60 8.55 -1.65 -22.31
CA ARG A 60 8.01 -2.06 -23.63
C ARG A 60 8.21 -1.03 -24.73
N LEU A 61 8.54 0.22 -24.41
CA LEU A 61 8.81 1.26 -25.42
C LEU A 61 10.21 1.06 -26.04
N LYS A 62 10.53 1.70 -27.17
CA LYS A 62 11.91 1.71 -27.71
C LYS A 62 12.87 2.36 -26.71
N LEU A 63 14.11 1.88 -26.62
CA LEU A 63 15.13 2.37 -25.69
C LEU A 63 15.81 3.63 -26.25
N SER A 64 15.79 4.71 -25.46
CA SER A 64 16.63 5.90 -25.61
C SER A 64 17.53 6.05 -24.38
N ALA A 65 18.63 6.80 -24.47
CA ALA A 65 19.53 7.05 -23.35
C ALA A 65 18.80 7.68 -22.14
N SER A 66 17.94 8.68 -22.39
CA SER A 66 17.09 9.32 -21.38
C SER A 66 16.13 8.34 -20.69
N LYS A 67 15.58 7.39 -21.45
CA LYS A 67 14.70 6.36 -20.90
C LYS A 67 15.46 5.37 -20.02
N ALA A 68 16.68 4.99 -20.40
CA ALA A 68 17.49 4.07 -19.61
C ALA A 68 17.83 4.67 -18.23
N GLU A 69 18.19 5.95 -18.20
CA GLU A 69 18.42 6.70 -16.96
C GLU A 69 17.15 6.78 -16.10
N PHE A 70 16.02 7.15 -16.71
CA PHE A 70 14.74 7.25 -16.01
C PHE A 70 14.29 5.90 -15.42
N LEU A 71 14.45 4.80 -16.17
CA LEU A 71 14.18 3.46 -15.68
C LEU A 71 15.08 3.09 -14.49
N GLY A 72 16.36 3.45 -14.54
CA GLY A 72 17.29 3.24 -13.42
C GLY A 72 16.84 3.94 -12.14
N THR A 73 16.39 5.19 -12.25
CA THR A 73 15.83 5.97 -11.14
C THR A 73 14.55 5.33 -10.60
N LEU A 74 13.63 4.92 -11.46
CA LEU A 74 12.39 4.26 -11.06
C LEU A 74 12.64 2.92 -10.35
N VAL A 75 13.60 2.12 -10.82
CA VAL A 75 13.97 0.86 -10.18
C VAL A 75 14.57 1.10 -8.79
N ARG A 76 15.39 2.15 -8.61
CA ARG A 76 15.92 2.53 -7.30
C ARG A 76 14.79 2.95 -6.34
N GLN A 77 13.89 3.81 -6.81
CA GLN A 77 12.74 4.25 -6.02
C GLN A 77 11.78 3.09 -5.70
N GLN A 78 11.63 2.11 -6.59
CA GLN A 78 10.84 0.90 -6.34
C GLN A 78 11.36 0.15 -5.11
N ARG A 79 12.68 0.04 -4.94
CA ARG A 79 13.29 -0.63 -3.77
C ARG A 79 13.01 0.13 -2.48
N LEU A 80 13.07 1.46 -2.51
CA LEU A 80 12.74 2.30 -1.35
C LEU A 80 11.27 2.14 -0.96
N CYS A 81 10.36 2.18 -1.95
CA CYS A 81 8.93 1.98 -1.73
C CYS A 81 8.63 0.57 -1.18
N GLN A 82 9.38 -0.45 -1.59
CA GLN A 82 9.27 -1.78 -0.97
C GLN A 82 9.63 -1.77 0.51
N ALA A 83 10.69 -1.05 0.91
CA ALA A 83 11.08 -0.94 2.31
C ALA A 83 10.00 -0.20 3.13
N GLU A 84 9.40 0.86 2.57
CA GLU A 84 8.29 1.59 3.19
C GLU A 84 7.05 0.71 3.38
N VAL A 85 6.69 -0.11 2.39
CA VAL A 85 5.63 -1.11 2.52
C VAL A 85 5.94 -2.11 3.64
N GLN A 86 7.18 -2.60 3.73
CA GLN A 86 7.57 -3.52 4.82
C GLN A 86 7.47 -2.84 6.19
N GLN A 87 7.88 -1.59 6.30
CA GLN A 87 7.82 -0.83 7.54
C GLN A 87 6.37 -0.58 7.98
N THR A 88 5.52 -0.10 7.07
CA THR A 88 4.09 0.14 7.37
C THR A 88 3.35 -1.15 7.72
N LEU A 89 3.71 -2.29 7.12
CA LEU A 89 3.17 -3.60 7.50
C LEU A 89 3.59 -4.03 8.91
N LYS A 90 4.85 -3.79 9.30
CA LYS A 90 5.32 -4.06 10.67
C LYS A 90 4.57 -3.20 11.68
N GLU A 91 4.37 -1.92 11.37
CA GLU A 91 3.60 -1.00 12.22
C GLU A 91 2.15 -1.44 12.36
N LEU A 92 1.52 -1.91 11.27
CA LEU A 92 0.17 -2.46 11.31
C LEU A 92 0.09 -3.71 12.18
N ALA A 93 1.07 -4.60 12.10
CA ALA A 93 1.11 -5.83 12.89
C ALA A 93 1.25 -5.57 14.41
N GLN A 94 1.80 -4.42 14.80
CA GLN A 94 1.94 -4.03 16.21
C GLN A 94 0.68 -3.38 16.80
N VAL A 95 -0.33 -3.09 15.97
CA VAL A 95 -1.57 -2.46 16.44
C VAL A 95 -2.37 -3.46 17.26
N ARG A 96 -2.58 -3.14 18.55
CA ARG A 96 -3.56 -3.85 19.36
C ARG A 96 -4.96 -3.49 18.88
N PHE A 97 -5.70 -4.52 18.45
CA PHE A 97 -7.09 -4.37 18.05
C PHE A 97 -7.94 -4.06 19.27
N ARG A 98 -8.66 -2.93 19.23
CA ARG A 98 -9.75 -2.67 20.18
C ARG A 98 -11.06 -3.09 19.53
N PRO A 99 -11.81 -4.04 20.12
CA PRO A 99 -13.10 -4.44 19.60
C PRO A 99 -14.03 -3.22 19.55
N VAL A 100 -14.83 -3.14 18.49
CA VAL A 100 -15.87 -2.12 18.39
C VAL A 100 -17.02 -2.58 19.28
N THR A 101 -17.15 -1.98 20.46
CA THR A 101 -18.37 -2.10 21.26
C THR A 101 -19.41 -1.14 20.70
N LYS A 102 -20.43 -1.68 20.03
CA LYS A 102 -21.64 -0.93 19.74
C LYS A 102 -22.40 -0.78 21.07
N ALA A 103 -22.61 0.47 21.50
CA ALA A 103 -23.60 0.80 22.52
C ALA A 103 -25.00 0.72 21.90
#